data_AF-V8NVT2-F1
#
_entry.id   AF-V8NVT2-F1
#
_cell.length_a   1.000
_cell.length_b   1.000
_cell.length_c   1.000
_cell.angle_alpha   90.00
_cell.angle_beta   90.00
_cell.angle_gamma   90.00
#
_symmetry.space_group_name_H-M   'P 1'
#
loop_
_entity.id
_entity.type
_entity.pdbx_description
1 polymer ?
#
loop_
_entity_poly.entity_id
_entity_poly.type
_entity_poly.pdbx_seq_one_letter_code
_entity_poly.pdbx_strand_id
1 'polypeptide(L)'
;MLVEWEQVKQRILHTLLASGEDTLDFTQENENIADLWAMVKQMTDVLLVPASDALKIRTSMEVQMEFVRQALQYLEQSYKNYTLMTVFGNLHQAQLGGVPGTYQLVRSFLNIKLPVSVPGLQVGISRIPWLSPATENKVRLHYRRALRNNTDPYKRAVYCIIGRCDIADNHSEVADKTEDYLWLKLNQVCFDENSSSAPQDRLTLSQFQKQLLEDYGESHFAVNQQPFLYFQVLFLTAQFEAAIAFLFRTERLRCHAVHVALVLFELKLLLKSSGQSAQLLSHEAGDPPATRRLNFVRLLMLYTRKFESTDPREALQYFYFLRNEKDSQGENMFLRCVSELVIESREFDMILGKLENNGSRKNADKVLELMNKLLSPVVSQISAPQSNKERLKNMAHAIAERYKAQGISTKKPVDSTFYLLLDLITFFDEYHAGHIDRAFDSQPRAQRVTVTLQPGETCLQQIFPFLIPADSSCSPKRQAQGTSSCKASPSNNKLEKYLSLQIIEQLKLVPLSQEYVEERVAAFRHFSDEIRHNLSEVLLATMNILFTQYKRLKCASPATPARPTRVIEDRDSQLRSQARALITFAGMIPYRTSGDTNARLVQMEVLMN
;
A
#
# COMPACT_ATOMS: atom_id res chain seq x y z
N MET A 1 -11.48 -8.78 15.11
CA MET A 1 -10.56 -8.02 14.24
C MET A 1 -9.53 -7.21 15.00
N LEU A 2 -9.83 -6.09 15.69
CA LEU A 2 -8.80 -5.30 16.41
C LEU A 2 -8.12 -6.05 17.58
N VAL A 3 -8.88 -6.82 18.37
CA VAL A 3 -8.35 -7.63 19.49
C VAL A 3 -7.60 -8.87 18.99
N GLU A 4 -8.13 -9.54 17.96
CA GLU A 4 -7.45 -10.65 17.29
C GLU A 4 -6.15 -10.17 16.62
N TRP A 5 -6.11 -8.94 16.11
CA TRP A 5 -4.93 -8.37 15.49
C TRP A 5 -3.85 -8.00 16.51
N GLU A 6 -4.19 -7.41 17.67
CA GLU A 6 -3.18 -7.20 18.71
C GLU A 6 -2.64 -8.56 19.21
N GLN A 7 -3.47 -9.60 19.23
CA GLN A 7 -3.02 -10.97 19.49
C GLN A 7 -2.20 -11.61 18.35
N VAL A 8 -2.40 -11.21 17.10
CA VAL A 8 -1.60 -11.67 15.93
C VAL A 8 -0.30 -10.88 15.85
N LYS A 9 -0.28 -9.58 16.13
CA LYS A 9 0.92 -8.77 16.32
C LYS A 9 1.75 -9.29 17.49
N GLN A 10 1.11 -9.54 18.64
CA GLN A 10 1.75 -10.17 19.79
C GLN A 10 2.15 -11.61 19.49
N ARG A 11 1.42 -12.37 18.67
CA ARG A 11 1.88 -13.69 18.18
C ARG A 11 2.98 -13.60 17.15
N ILE A 12 3.05 -12.61 16.27
CA ILE A 12 4.15 -12.47 15.30
C ILE A 12 5.39 -12.03 16.07
N LEU A 13 5.28 -11.06 16.97
CA LEU A 13 6.35 -10.67 17.88
C LEU A 13 6.75 -11.84 18.79
N HIS A 14 5.80 -12.54 19.42
CA HIS A 14 6.08 -13.65 20.33
C HIS A 14 6.55 -14.91 19.58
N THR A 15 6.03 -15.25 18.41
CA THR A 15 6.47 -16.40 17.62
C THR A 15 7.82 -16.12 16.94
N LEU A 16 8.13 -14.88 16.54
CA LEU A 16 9.45 -14.51 16.01
C LEU A 16 10.49 -14.27 17.12
N LEU A 17 10.07 -13.94 18.34
CA LEU A 17 10.96 -13.82 19.52
C LEU A 17 11.05 -15.13 20.32
N ALA A 18 10.07 -16.04 20.21
CA ALA A 18 10.00 -17.32 20.92
C ALA A 18 10.19 -18.54 20.00
N SER A 19 10.50 -18.37 18.70
CA SER A 19 11.09 -19.44 17.86
C SER A 19 12.53 -19.78 18.28
N GLY A 20 12.77 -19.82 19.59
CA GLY A 20 13.91 -20.48 20.21
C GLY A 20 13.57 -21.87 20.75
N GLU A 21 12.30 -22.33 20.72
CA GLU A 21 11.94 -23.60 21.39
C GLU A 21 11.18 -24.67 20.59
N ASP A 22 10.63 -24.43 19.40
CA ASP A 22 9.95 -25.51 18.66
C ASP A 22 10.64 -25.88 17.33
N THR A 23 11.32 -27.03 17.43
CA THR A 23 12.00 -27.88 16.45
C THR A 23 11.46 -27.87 15.01
N LEU A 24 12.29 -27.39 14.07
CA LEU A 24 12.44 -27.94 12.73
C LEU A 24 13.94 -28.10 12.44
N ASP A 25 14.30 -29.28 11.99
CA ASP A 25 15.62 -29.89 12.09
C ASP A 25 16.64 -29.34 11.07
N PHE A 26 17.88 -29.17 11.56
CA PHE A 26 19.18 -28.87 10.91
C PHE A 26 19.46 -27.51 10.22
N THR A 27 20.65 -26.98 10.57
CA THR A 27 21.58 -26.07 9.86
C THR A 27 21.72 -24.64 10.38
N GLN A 28 22.97 -24.13 10.30
CA GLN A 28 23.50 -22.81 10.65
C GLN A 28 22.62 -21.60 10.23
N GLU A 29 21.65 -21.78 9.32
CA GLU A 29 20.67 -20.76 8.94
C GLU A 29 19.74 -20.36 10.10
N ASN A 30 19.36 -21.28 10.98
CA ASN A 30 18.47 -20.96 12.12
C ASN A 30 19.17 -20.08 13.18
N GLU A 31 20.46 -20.33 13.45
CA GLU A 31 21.26 -19.48 14.35
C GLU A 31 21.42 -18.06 13.77
N ASN A 32 21.75 -17.95 12.48
CA ASN A 32 21.86 -16.66 11.80
C ASN A 32 20.54 -15.86 11.81
N ILE A 33 19.38 -16.53 11.72
CA ILE A 33 18.07 -15.88 11.82
C ILE A 33 17.78 -15.41 13.25
N ALA A 34 18.12 -16.23 14.26
CA ALA A 34 17.99 -15.84 15.65
C ALA A 34 18.85 -14.61 15.98
N ASP A 35 20.10 -14.60 15.52
CA ASP A 35 21.02 -13.46 15.67
C ASP A 35 20.51 -12.22 14.94
N LEU A 36 19.96 -12.38 13.74
CA LEU A 36 19.31 -11.30 12.99
C LEU A 36 18.21 -10.64 13.83
N TRP A 37 17.32 -11.42 14.44
CA TRP A 37 16.22 -10.88 15.24
C TRP A 37 16.68 -10.32 16.59
N ALA A 38 17.71 -10.90 17.21
CA ALA A 38 18.35 -10.34 18.40
C ALA A 38 18.95 -8.96 18.10
N MET A 39 19.61 -8.80 16.96
CA MET A 39 20.13 -7.52 16.48
C MET A 39 19.00 -6.51 16.20
N VAL A 40 17.93 -6.94 15.50
CA VAL A 40 16.77 -6.08 15.24
C VAL A 40 16.16 -5.57 16.55
N LYS A 41 15.98 -6.45 17.53
CA LYS A 41 15.48 -6.09 18.85
C LYS A 41 16.38 -5.06 19.55
N GLN A 42 17.69 -5.29 19.57
CA GLN A 42 18.64 -4.37 20.21
C GLN A 42 18.64 -2.98 19.56
N MET A 43 18.66 -2.92 18.23
CA MET A 43 18.74 -1.66 17.49
C MET A 43 17.42 -0.88 17.47
N THR A 44 16.29 -1.54 17.74
CA THR A 44 14.96 -0.91 17.78
C THR A 44 14.51 -0.52 19.19
N ASP A 45 15.24 -0.95 20.22
CA ASP A 45 15.03 -0.55 21.62
C ASP A 45 15.59 0.86 21.87
N VAL A 46 14.99 1.87 21.23
CA VAL A 46 15.37 3.28 21.33
C VAL A 46 14.22 4.04 21.99
N LEU A 47 14.50 4.84 23.02
CA LEU A 47 13.49 5.68 23.67
C LEU A 47 13.08 6.81 22.72
N LEU A 48 11.94 6.65 22.06
CA LEU A 48 11.46 7.61 21.07
C LEU A 48 10.65 8.75 21.71
N VAL A 49 11.06 9.98 21.42
CA VAL A 49 10.22 11.17 21.59
C VAL A 49 9.11 11.12 20.53
N PRO A 50 7.84 11.45 20.84
CA PRO A 50 6.78 11.47 19.83
C PRO A 50 7.08 12.58 18.82
N ALA A 51 7.56 12.23 17.64
CA ALA A 51 7.72 13.14 16.52
C ALA A 51 6.95 12.61 15.30
N SER A 52 6.45 13.54 14.49
CA SER A 52 5.57 13.25 13.35
C SER A 52 6.32 12.79 12.09
N ASP A 53 7.65 12.92 12.07
CA ASP A 53 8.49 12.73 10.87
C ASP A 53 9.73 11.88 11.19
N ALA A 54 9.82 10.71 10.56
CA ALA A 54 10.88 9.73 10.77
C ALA A 54 12.27 10.26 10.40
N LEU A 55 12.38 11.14 9.39
CA LEU A 55 13.67 11.71 8.99
C LEU A 55 14.23 12.60 10.09
N LYS A 56 13.38 13.49 10.65
CA LYS A 56 13.78 14.39 11.75
C LYS A 56 14.21 13.64 13.00
N ILE A 57 13.55 12.52 13.29
CA ILE A 57 13.93 11.64 14.40
C ILE A 57 15.32 11.06 14.13
N ARG A 58 15.56 10.50 12.94
CA ARG A 58 16.82 9.82 12.62
C ARG A 58 18.01 10.76 12.38
N THR A 59 17.77 12.04 12.13
CA THR A 59 18.82 13.04 11.99
C THR A 59 19.14 13.79 13.28
N SER A 60 18.35 13.59 14.35
CA SER A 60 18.67 14.13 15.67
C SER A 60 19.94 13.47 16.22
N MET A 61 20.81 14.30 16.80
CA MET A 61 22.08 13.88 17.39
C MET A 61 21.86 12.83 18.49
N GLU A 62 20.85 13.03 19.34
CA GLU A 62 20.51 12.12 20.44
C GLU A 62 20.16 10.72 19.91
N VAL A 63 19.35 10.64 18.86
CA VAL A 63 18.93 9.37 18.27
C VAL A 63 20.09 8.69 17.53
N GLN A 64 20.92 9.45 16.81
CA GLN A 64 22.08 8.88 16.14
C GLN A 64 23.13 8.34 17.13
N MET A 65 23.36 9.06 18.22
CA MET A 65 24.20 8.58 19.33
C MET A 65 23.64 7.29 19.92
N GLU A 66 22.32 7.23 20.08
CA GLU A 66 21.65 6.08 20.64
C GLU A 66 21.73 4.86 19.71
N PHE A 67 21.58 5.02 18.39
CA PHE A 67 21.81 3.92 17.44
C PHE A 67 23.24 3.38 17.51
N VAL A 68 24.24 4.26 17.56
CA VAL A 68 25.64 3.83 17.70
C VAL A 68 25.86 3.14 19.04
N ARG A 69 25.25 3.63 20.12
CA ARG A 69 25.31 3.00 21.45
C ARG A 69 24.73 1.58 21.42
N GLN A 70 23.57 1.39 20.78
CA GLN A 70 22.94 0.07 20.67
C GLN A 70 23.74 -0.89 19.79
N ALA A 71 24.31 -0.40 18.68
CA ALA A 71 25.18 -1.21 17.82
C ALA A 71 26.44 -1.67 18.57
N LEU A 72 27.08 -0.77 19.32
CA LEU A 72 28.24 -1.10 20.15
C LEU A 72 27.88 -2.13 21.23
N GLN A 73 26.75 -1.96 21.92
CA GLN A 73 26.30 -2.94 22.92
C GLN A 73 26.02 -4.31 22.33
N TYR A 74 25.42 -4.38 21.15
CA TYR A 74 25.22 -5.64 20.44
C TYR A 74 26.55 -6.34 20.17
N LEU A 75 27.50 -5.63 19.57
CA LEU A 75 28.83 -6.16 19.22
C LEU A 75 29.62 -6.59 20.47
N GLU A 76 29.60 -5.77 21.52
CA GLU A 76 30.26 -6.06 22.80
C GLU A 76 29.65 -7.28 23.49
N GLN A 77 28.33 -7.42 23.48
CA GLN A 77 27.64 -8.56 24.09
C GLN A 77 27.88 -9.84 23.29
N SER A 78 27.87 -9.77 21.96
CA SER A 78 28.25 -10.88 21.08
C SER A 78 29.68 -11.34 21.36
N TYR A 79 30.64 -10.41 21.39
CA TYR A 79 32.04 -10.73 21.68
C TYR A 79 32.24 -11.27 23.10
N LYS A 80 31.50 -10.76 24.09
CA LYS A 80 31.51 -11.29 25.46
C LYS A 80 30.99 -12.73 25.50
N ASN A 81 29.93 -13.06 24.77
CA ASN A 81 29.41 -14.42 24.66
C ASN A 81 30.45 -15.35 24.00
N TYR A 82 31.07 -14.90 22.91
CA TYR A 82 32.18 -15.62 22.28
C TYR A 82 33.35 -15.88 23.26
N THR A 83 33.71 -14.87 24.05
CA THR A 83 34.76 -14.96 25.07
C THR A 83 34.40 -16.01 26.12
N LEU A 84 33.16 -15.98 26.64
CA LEU A 84 32.66 -16.97 27.60
C LEU A 84 32.73 -18.38 27.02
N MET A 85 32.17 -18.60 25.82
CA MET A 85 32.15 -19.92 25.18
C MET A 85 33.56 -20.44 24.91
N THR A 86 34.48 -19.59 24.47
CA THR A 86 35.88 -19.97 24.23
C THR A 86 36.57 -20.38 25.52
N VAL A 87 36.37 -19.62 26.61
CA VAL A 87 37.00 -19.88 27.90
C VAL A 87 36.45 -21.15 28.55
N PHE A 88 35.12 -21.31 28.60
CA PHE A 88 34.48 -22.50 29.16
C PHE A 88 34.67 -23.76 28.29
N GLY A 89 34.88 -23.61 26.98
CA GLY A 89 35.27 -24.70 26.10
C GLY A 89 36.74 -25.15 26.28
N ASN A 90 37.60 -24.29 26.85
CA ASN A 90 39.04 -24.55 26.97
C ASN A 90 39.56 -24.35 28.41
N LEU A 91 38.81 -24.82 29.41
CA LEU A 91 39.09 -24.58 30.83
C LEU A 91 40.53 -24.90 31.27
N HIS A 92 41.10 -25.99 30.75
CA HIS A 92 42.47 -26.39 31.06
C HIS A 92 43.53 -25.36 30.63
N GLN A 93 43.34 -24.74 29.46
CA GLN A 93 44.25 -23.69 28.95
C GLN A 93 43.91 -22.31 29.50
N ALA A 94 42.63 -22.07 29.79
CA ALA A 94 42.10 -20.79 30.30
C ALA A 94 42.71 -20.38 31.64
N GLN A 95 43.05 -21.35 32.50
CA GLN A 95 43.52 -21.13 33.87
C GLN A 95 42.60 -20.15 34.63
N LEU A 96 41.29 -20.35 34.51
CA LEU A 96 40.28 -19.53 35.19
C LEU A 96 40.52 -19.61 36.71
N GLY A 97 40.90 -18.47 37.29
CA GLY A 97 41.08 -18.35 38.75
C GLY A 97 39.76 -18.48 39.52
N GLY A 98 39.83 -18.56 40.85
CA GLY A 98 38.65 -18.79 41.70
C GLY A 98 37.70 -17.60 41.89
N VAL A 99 38.04 -16.39 41.43
CA VAL A 99 37.19 -15.19 41.58
C VAL A 99 36.49 -14.87 40.26
N PRO A 100 35.15 -14.94 40.20
CA PRO A 100 34.40 -14.61 39.00
C PRO A 100 34.47 -13.10 38.71
N GLY A 101 34.68 -12.73 37.45
CA GLY A 101 34.66 -11.33 37.02
C GLY A 101 35.14 -11.11 35.58
N THR A 102 34.73 -9.99 34.97
CA THR A 102 35.06 -9.65 33.57
C THR A 102 36.56 -9.58 33.32
N TYR A 103 37.33 -9.02 34.24
CA TYR A 103 38.79 -8.94 34.11
C TYR A 103 39.45 -10.32 34.03
N GLN A 104 39.06 -11.23 34.93
CA GLN A 104 39.62 -12.59 34.93
C GLN A 104 39.18 -13.38 33.71
N LEU A 105 37.93 -13.19 33.26
CA LEU A 105 37.44 -13.78 32.02
C LEU A 105 38.29 -13.36 30.81
N VAL A 106 38.56 -12.06 30.64
CA VAL A 106 39.39 -11.55 29.54
C VAL A 106 40.83 -12.06 29.65
N ARG A 107 41.40 -12.07 30.86
CA ARG A 107 42.75 -12.62 31.09
C ARG A 107 42.84 -14.10 30.70
N SER A 108 41.86 -14.90 31.11
CA SER A 108 41.76 -16.32 30.75
C SER A 108 41.59 -16.53 29.25
N PHE A 109 40.82 -15.66 28.58
CA PHE A 109 40.69 -15.69 27.13
C PHE A 109 42.01 -15.37 26.42
N LEU A 110 42.76 -14.36 26.89
CA LEU A 110 44.07 -14.01 26.34
C LEU A 110 45.08 -15.14 26.52
N ASN A 111 45.06 -15.88 27.63
CA ASN A 111 45.91 -17.06 27.81
C ASN A 111 45.69 -18.14 26.73
N ILE A 112 44.45 -18.27 26.24
CA ILE A 112 44.10 -19.23 25.18
C ILE A 112 44.54 -18.70 23.80
N LYS A 113 44.24 -17.43 23.50
CA LYS A 113 44.47 -16.84 22.16
C LYS A 113 45.91 -16.39 21.92
N LEU A 114 46.62 -16.00 22.97
CA LEU A 114 48.01 -15.54 22.95
C LEU A 114 48.83 -16.38 23.95
N PRO A 115 49.18 -17.64 23.60
CA PRO A 115 49.91 -18.52 24.50
C PRO A 115 51.34 -18.03 24.85
N VAL A 116 51.84 -17.01 24.15
CA VAL A 116 53.09 -16.31 24.50
C VAL A 116 52.74 -15.08 25.35
N SER A 117 53.17 -15.09 26.61
CA SER A 117 53.03 -13.97 27.55
C SER A 117 53.65 -12.70 26.96
N VAL A 118 52.80 -11.77 26.51
CA VAL A 118 53.23 -10.40 26.22
C VAL A 118 53.31 -9.65 27.56
N PRO A 119 54.50 -9.32 28.09
CA PRO A 119 54.62 -8.64 29.37
C PRO A 119 54.16 -7.19 29.21
N GLY A 120 53.14 -6.76 29.95
CA GLY A 120 52.88 -5.31 30.12
C GLY A 120 51.45 -4.78 30.19
N LEU A 121 50.40 -5.60 30.18
CA LEU A 121 49.02 -5.06 30.24
C LEU A 121 48.47 -4.99 31.68
N GLN A 122 48.80 -3.92 32.41
CA GLN A 122 47.95 -3.43 33.50
C GLN A 122 47.13 -2.26 32.97
N VAL A 123 45.87 -2.54 32.62
CA VAL A 123 44.91 -1.51 32.19
C VAL A 123 43.78 -1.48 33.21
N GLY A 124 43.87 -0.54 34.15
CA GLY A 124 42.75 -0.14 34.97
C GLY A 124 41.99 0.96 34.24
N ILE A 125 40.79 0.65 33.72
CA ILE A 125 39.89 1.67 33.20
C ILE A 125 38.51 1.43 33.82
N SER A 126 38.12 2.33 34.72
CA SER A 126 36.73 2.54 35.09
C SER A 126 35.98 3.08 33.88
N ARG A 127 34.73 2.65 33.63
CA ARG A 127 33.85 3.21 32.58
C ARG A 127 33.94 4.74 32.57
N ILE A 128 34.59 5.33 31.56
CA ILE A 128 34.57 6.77 31.34
C ILE A 128 33.50 7.06 30.29
N PRO A 129 32.40 7.73 30.63
CA PRO A 129 31.61 8.40 29.62
C PRO A 129 32.45 9.58 29.11
N TRP A 130 32.85 9.52 27.84
CA TRP A 130 33.39 10.60 26.99
C TRP A 130 34.49 11.48 27.64
N LEU A 131 35.72 11.41 27.10
CA LEU A 131 36.78 12.34 27.53
C LEU A 131 36.34 13.79 27.29
N SER A 132 36.73 14.70 28.20
CA SER A 132 36.57 16.13 27.93
C SER A 132 37.34 16.50 26.66
N PRO A 133 36.86 17.48 25.85
CA PRO A 133 37.55 17.87 24.61
C PRO A 133 39.03 18.24 24.83
N ALA A 134 39.35 18.84 25.97
CA ALA A 134 40.72 19.18 26.36
C ALA A 134 41.59 17.94 26.64
N THR A 135 41.03 16.92 27.30
CA THR A 135 41.73 15.65 27.56
C THR A 135 41.89 14.85 26.27
N GLU A 136 40.86 14.79 25.44
CA GLU A 136 40.88 14.10 24.14
C GLU A 136 41.98 14.68 23.24
N ASN A 137 42.07 16.01 23.13
CA ASN A 137 43.13 16.68 22.37
C ASN A 137 44.54 16.37 22.90
N LYS A 138 44.73 16.23 24.22
CA LYS A 138 46.02 15.80 24.80
C LYS A 138 46.37 14.36 24.40
N VAL A 139 45.38 13.46 24.40
CA VAL A 139 45.57 12.06 23.98
C VAL A 139 45.94 11.98 22.51
N ARG A 140 45.23 12.70 21.63
CA ARG A 140 45.54 12.77 20.19
C ARG A 140 46.96 13.28 19.92
N LEU A 141 47.37 14.34 20.62
CA LEU A 141 48.70 14.92 20.47
C LEU A 141 49.80 13.94 20.93
N HIS A 142 49.59 13.25 22.05
CA HIS A 142 50.50 12.22 22.53
C HIS A 142 50.61 11.06 21.54
N TYR A 143 49.48 10.59 21.00
CA TYR A 143 49.46 9.53 20.00
C TYR A 143 50.31 9.90 18.78
N ARG A 144 50.05 11.09 18.19
CA ARG A 144 50.76 11.58 17.00
C ARG A 144 52.26 11.72 17.20
N ARG A 145 52.71 12.13 18.40
CA ARG A 145 54.13 12.40 18.68
C ARG A 145 54.92 11.15 19.06
N ALA A 146 54.31 10.23 19.81
CA ALA A 146 55.06 9.17 20.49
C ALA A 146 54.59 7.75 20.20
N LEU A 147 53.35 7.55 19.73
CA LEU A 147 52.75 6.21 19.63
C LEU A 147 52.36 5.77 18.23
N ARG A 148 52.25 6.67 17.25
CA ARG A 148 51.85 6.32 15.87
C ARG A 148 52.71 5.20 15.27
N ASN A 149 54.03 5.22 15.55
CA ASN A 149 54.98 4.23 15.07
C ASN A 149 55.40 3.22 16.17
N ASN A 150 54.60 3.07 17.23
CA ASN A 150 54.90 2.12 18.29
C ASN A 150 54.80 0.68 17.75
N THR A 151 55.64 -0.22 18.25
CA THR A 151 55.63 -1.64 17.85
C THR A 151 54.46 -2.42 18.43
N ASP A 152 53.83 -1.96 19.50
CA ASP A 152 52.67 -2.61 20.13
C ASP A 152 51.35 -2.20 19.43
N PRO A 153 50.72 -3.09 18.65
CA PRO A 153 49.51 -2.78 17.91
C PRO A 153 48.27 -2.58 18.79
N TYR A 154 48.20 -3.24 19.96
CA TYR A 154 47.09 -3.08 20.91
C TYR A 154 47.14 -1.70 21.55
N LYS A 155 48.34 -1.23 21.91
CA LYS A 155 48.53 0.11 22.46
C LYS A 155 48.16 1.19 21.45
N ARG A 156 48.48 1.01 20.17
CA ARG A 156 48.04 1.93 19.10
C ARG A 156 46.50 1.95 19.03
N ALA A 157 45.87 0.79 18.90
CA ALA A 157 44.41 0.67 18.78
C ALA A 157 43.65 1.30 19.97
N VAL A 158 44.09 1.07 21.22
CA VAL A 158 43.45 1.65 22.41
C VAL A 158 43.51 3.18 22.40
N TYR A 159 44.64 3.77 22.01
CA TYR A 159 44.76 5.22 21.90
C TYR A 159 43.90 5.79 20.76
N CYS A 160 43.80 5.08 19.63
CA CYS A 160 42.95 5.49 18.52
C CYS A 160 41.45 5.46 18.86
N ILE A 161 41.02 4.49 19.66
CA ILE A 161 39.64 4.38 20.16
C ILE A 161 39.34 5.51 21.15
N ILE A 162 40.18 5.66 22.18
CA ILE A 162 39.96 6.64 23.26
C ILE A 162 40.09 8.09 22.74
N GLY A 163 41.06 8.33 21.85
CA GLY A 163 41.34 9.65 21.30
C GLY A 163 40.60 10.00 20.02
N ARG A 164 39.87 9.04 19.41
CA ARG A 164 39.22 9.17 18.09
C ARG A 164 40.14 9.80 17.05
N CYS A 165 41.28 9.17 16.81
CA CYS A 165 42.28 9.66 15.87
C CYS A 165 42.77 8.56 14.94
N ASP A 166 43.48 8.96 13.87
CA ASP A 166 44.08 8.06 12.87
C ASP A 166 43.03 7.13 12.23
N ILE A 167 41.90 7.72 11.82
CA ILE A 167 40.76 6.99 11.23
C ILE A 167 41.16 6.21 9.97
N ALA A 168 42.26 6.61 9.30
CA ALA A 168 42.78 5.91 8.14
C ALA A 168 43.36 4.53 8.49
N ASP A 169 43.86 4.33 9.72
CA ASP A 169 44.35 3.04 10.16
C ASP A 169 43.16 2.15 10.56
N ASN A 170 43.16 0.92 10.06
CA ASN A 170 42.14 -0.09 10.35
C ASN A 170 42.61 -1.06 11.44
N HIS A 171 43.86 -0.97 11.88
CA HIS A 171 44.46 -1.83 12.90
C HIS A 171 44.23 -3.33 12.64
N SER A 172 44.42 -3.76 11.39
CA SER A 172 44.18 -5.14 10.95
C SER A 172 45.05 -6.19 11.64
N GLU A 173 46.14 -5.78 12.32
CA GLU A 173 46.95 -6.64 13.18
C GLU A 173 46.21 -7.14 14.43
N VAL A 174 45.16 -6.42 14.89
CA VAL A 174 44.38 -6.74 16.09
C VAL A 174 42.87 -6.84 15.84
N ALA A 175 42.37 -6.23 14.77
CA ALA A 175 40.97 -6.26 14.33
C ALA A 175 40.89 -6.90 12.94
N ASP A 176 40.85 -8.23 12.89
CA ASP A 176 40.90 -9.01 11.65
C ASP A 176 39.50 -9.41 11.15
N LYS A 177 38.45 -9.32 11.98
CA LYS A 177 37.07 -9.59 11.57
C LYS A 177 36.31 -8.31 11.19
N THR A 178 35.28 -8.47 10.38
CA THR A 178 34.36 -7.38 10.02
C THR A 178 33.65 -6.79 11.24
N GLU A 179 33.30 -7.60 12.23
CA GLU A 179 32.67 -7.13 13.48
C GLU A 179 33.64 -6.25 14.30
N ASP A 180 34.92 -6.62 14.35
CA ASP A 180 35.95 -5.84 15.03
C ASP A 180 36.17 -4.50 14.33
N TYR A 181 36.19 -4.50 12.99
CA TYR A 181 36.24 -3.29 12.18
C TYR A 181 35.04 -2.37 12.44
N LEU A 182 33.82 -2.90 12.46
CA LEU A 182 32.61 -2.13 12.77
C LEU A 182 32.67 -1.55 14.18
N TRP A 183 33.03 -2.35 15.18
CA TRP A 183 33.14 -1.90 16.57
C TRP A 183 34.20 -0.78 16.70
N LEU A 184 35.37 -0.93 16.05
CA LEU A 184 36.42 0.07 16.04
C LEU A 184 35.94 1.40 15.45
N LYS A 185 35.37 1.37 14.24
CA LYS A 185 34.92 2.59 13.54
C LYS A 185 33.73 3.25 14.25
N LEU A 186 32.79 2.48 14.80
CA LEU A 186 31.66 3.01 15.57
C LEU A 186 32.12 3.76 16.83
N ASN A 187 33.16 3.29 17.52
CA ASN A 187 33.77 4.01 18.64
C ASN A 187 34.43 5.35 18.21
N GLN A 188 34.91 5.43 16.97
CA GLN A 188 35.53 6.62 16.38
C GLN A 188 34.53 7.64 15.83
N VAL A 189 33.24 7.30 15.72
CA VAL A 189 32.20 8.22 15.24
C VAL A 189 32.07 9.44 16.16
N CYS A 190 32.13 10.62 15.56
CA CYS A 190 32.00 11.91 16.24
C CYS A 190 30.72 12.63 15.79
N PHE A 191 29.92 13.06 16.78
CA PHE A 191 28.64 13.75 16.56
C PHE A 191 28.73 15.27 16.76
N ASP A 192 29.82 15.78 17.33
CA ASP A 192 29.99 17.21 17.59
C ASP A 192 30.56 17.95 16.38
N GLU A 193 29.72 18.77 15.74
CA GLU A 193 30.08 19.64 14.62
C GLU A 193 31.09 20.73 15.01
N ASN A 194 31.15 21.14 16.28
CA ASN A 194 31.99 22.23 16.77
C ASN A 194 33.34 21.76 17.34
N SER A 195 33.68 20.49 17.16
CA SER A 195 34.95 19.93 17.66
C SER A 195 36.16 20.64 17.02
N SER A 196 37.13 21.03 17.85
CA SER A 196 38.37 21.71 17.44
C SER A 196 39.39 20.79 16.74
N SER A 197 39.00 19.56 16.39
CA SER A 197 39.84 18.59 15.68
C SER A 197 40.02 18.98 14.21
N ALA A 198 41.17 18.62 13.65
CA ALA A 198 41.37 18.70 12.21
C ALA A 198 40.34 17.81 11.48
N PRO A 199 39.79 18.24 10.33
CA PRO A 199 38.73 17.51 9.62
C PRO A 199 39.14 16.11 9.15
N GLN A 200 40.44 15.87 9.02
CA GLN A 200 41.05 14.59 8.61
C GLN A 200 41.08 13.55 9.74
N ASP A 201 40.89 13.99 10.99
CA ASP A 201 40.78 13.13 12.18
C ASP A 201 39.31 12.97 12.65
N ARG A 202 38.32 13.37 11.83
CA ARG A 202 36.88 13.27 12.19
C ARG A 202 36.13 12.31 11.28
N LEU A 203 35.47 11.31 11.87
CA LEU A 203 34.56 10.39 11.19
C LEU A 203 33.13 10.70 11.62
N THR A 204 32.27 11.10 10.70
CA THR A 204 30.83 11.21 10.98
C THR A 204 30.10 9.91 10.65
N LEU A 205 28.95 9.68 11.28
CA LEU A 205 28.14 8.50 10.98
C LEU A 205 27.75 8.45 9.50
N SER A 206 27.38 9.59 8.90
CA SER A 206 27.02 9.66 7.48
C SER A 206 28.19 9.32 6.55
N GLN A 207 29.43 9.73 6.89
CA GLN A 207 30.62 9.37 6.11
C GLN A 207 30.86 7.87 6.18
N PHE A 208 30.74 7.29 7.37
CA PHE A 208 30.92 5.85 7.56
C PHE A 208 29.84 5.02 6.85
N GLN A 209 28.57 5.45 6.93
CA GLN A 209 27.46 4.82 6.21
C GLN A 209 27.68 4.83 4.71
N LYS A 210 28.08 5.98 4.14
CA LYS A 210 28.41 6.12 2.72
C LYS A 210 29.55 5.17 2.32
N GLN A 211 30.62 5.12 3.14
CA GLN A 211 31.76 4.25 2.89
C GLN A 211 31.34 2.78 2.78
N LEU A 212 30.48 2.31 3.68
CA LEU A 212 30.03 0.91 3.68
C LEU A 212 29.09 0.59 2.51
N LEU A 213 28.19 1.50 2.16
CA LEU A 213 27.16 1.27 1.15
C LEU A 213 27.63 1.53 -0.28
N GLU A 214 28.37 2.62 -0.51
CA GLU A 214 28.77 3.09 -1.84
C GLU A 214 30.21 2.74 -2.18
N ASP A 215 31.16 3.01 -1.27
CA ASP A 215 32.60 2.86 -1.58
C ASP A 215 33.04 1.39 -1.50
N TYR A 216 32.59 0.65 -0.48
CA TYR A 216 32.84 -0.79 -0.35
C TYR A 216 31.80 -1.62 -1.10
N GLY A 217 30.52 -1.37 -0.81
CA GLY A 217 29.39 -2.01 -1.48
C GLY A 217 29.36 -3.54 -1.34
N GLU A 218 28.50 -4.18 -2.13
CA GLU A 218 28.20 -5.61 -2.01
C GLU A 218 29.35 -6.54 -2.43
N SER A 219 30.21 -6.10 -3.35
CA SER A 219 31.33 -6.91 -3.85
C SER A 219 32.38 -7.14 -2.78
N HIS A 220 32.68 -6.11 -1.98
CA HIS A 220 33.65 -6.17 -0.89
C HIS A 220 33.27 -7.21 0.18
N PHE A 221 31.98 -7.33 0.50
CA PHE A 221 31.48 -8.24 1.55
C PHE A 221 31.15 -9.64 1.04
N ALA A 222 31.53 -9.99 -0.20
CA ALA A 222 31.27 -11.31 -0.80
C ALA A 222 29.81 -11.77 -0.57
N VAL A 223 28.86 -10.87 -0.83
CA VAL A 223 27.45 -10.99 -0.44
C VAL A 223 26.77 -12.30 -0.85
N ASN A 224 27.19 -12.90 -1.96
CA ASN A 224 26.67 -14.19 -2.42
C ASN A 224 27.06 -15.37 -1.50
N GLN A 225 28.15 -15.23 -0.75
CA GLN A 225 28.65 -16.23 0.20
C GLN A 225 28.19 -15.93 1.62
N GLN A 226 28.12 -14.65 2.01
CA GLN A 226 27.80 -14.22 3.38
C GLN A 226 26.72 -13.13 3.42
N PRO A 227 25.45 -13.47 3.09
CA PRO A 227 24.38 -12.47 3.05
C PRO A 227 24.07 -11.89 4.44
N PHE A 228 24.13 -12.69 5.51
CA PHE A 228 23.86 -12.22 6.87
C PHE A 228 24.86 -11.17 7.34
N LEU A 229 26.14 -11.31 6.96
CA LEU A 229 27.18 -10.36 7.34
C LEU A 229 26.93 -8.97 6.76
N TYR A 230 26.58 -8.88 5.48
CA TYR A 230 26.31 -7.58 4.87
C TYR A 230 25.01 -6.94 5.42
N PHE A 231 23.99 -7.76 5.70
CA PHE A 231 22.82 -7.27 6.41
C PHE A 231 23.19 -6.70 7.79
N GLN A 232 24.01 -7.41 8.57
CA GLN A 232 24.51 -6.97 9.87
C GLN A 232 25.28 -5.64 9.77
N VAL A 233 26.17 -5.51 8.80
CA VAL A 233 26.92 -4.26 8.52
C VAL A 233 25.97 -3.08 8.31
N LEU A 234 24.98 -3.24 7.41
CA LEU A 234 24.03 -2.16 7.11
C LEU A 234 23.11 -1.86 8.29
N PHE A 235 22.65 -2.88 9.00
CA PHE A 235 21.68 -2.73 10.08
C PHE A 235 22.32 -2.12 11.34
N LEU A 236 23.53 -2.54 11.73
CA LEU A 236 24.29 -1.96 12.85
C LEU A 236 24.74 -0.53 12.58
N THR A 237 24.88 -0.13 11.31
CA THR A 237 25.14 1.27 10.94
C THR A 237 23.87 2.07 10.70
N ALA A 238 22.71 1.57 11.10
CA ALA A 238 21.40 2.22 11.01
C ALA A 238 20.96 2.58 9.56
N GLN A 239 21.44 1.83 8.57
CA GLN A 239 21.03 1.94 7.16
C GLN A 239 19.87 0.98 6.85
N PHE A 240 18.79 1.11 7.62
CA PHE A 240 17.69 0.12 7.66
C PHE A 240 17.05 -0.16 6.29
N GLU A 241 16.80 0.88 5.50
CA GLU A 241 16.14 0.77 4.19
C GLU A 241 16.99 -0.04 3.21
N ALA A 242 18.29 0.23 3.18
CA ALA A 242 19.24 -0.51 2.35
C ALA A 242 19.37 -1.97 2.83
N ALA A 243 19.42 -2.19 4.15
CA ALA A 243 19.47 -3.53 4.73
C ALA A 243 18.22 -4.35 4.37
N ILE A 244 17.03 -3.78 4.46
CA ILE A 244 15.76 -4.44 4.08
C ILE A 244 15.73 -4.74 2.59
N ALA A 245 16.06 -3.75 1.74
CA ALA A 245 16.05 -3.93 0.29
C ALA A 245 17.05 -4.99 -0.15
N PHE A 246 18.20 -5.06 0.51
CA PHE A 246 19.17 -6.13 0.31
C PHE A 246 18.60 -7.50 0.73
N LEU A 247 18.08 -7.64 1.95
CA LEU A 247 17.55 -8.89 2.47
C LEU A 247 16.36 -9.42 1.64
N PHE A 248 15.53 -8.51 1.11
CA PHE A 248 14.37 -8.85 0.26
C PHE A 248 14.76 -9.45 -1.11
N ARG A 249 16.00 -9.25 -1.59
CA ARG A 249 16.46 -9.89 -2.83
C ARG A 249 16.64 -11.40 -2.63
N THR A 250 17.06 -11.82 -1.44
CA THR A 250 17.29 -13.22 -1.09
C THR A 250 15.96 -13.92 -0.80
N GLU A 251 15.57 -14.85 -1.66
CA GLU A 251 14.23 -15.47 -1.62
C GLU A 251 13.86 -16.08 -0.28
N ARG A 252 14.78 -16.82 0.34
CA ARG A 252 14.57 -17.47 1.65
C ARG A 252 14.37 -16.48 2.79
N LEU A 253 14.89 -15.25 2.67
CA LEU A 253 14.89 -14.24 3.73
C LEU A 253 13.85 -13.12 3.51
N ARG A 254 13.06 -13.20 2.43
CA ARG A 254 12.04 -12.20 2.09
C ARG A 254 11.02 -11.96 3.20
N CYS A 255 10.56 -13.04 3.84
CA CYS A 255 9.63 -12.92 4.95
C CYS A 255 10.25 -12.09 6.07
N HIS A 256 11.49 -12.35 6.48
CA HIS A 256 12.17 -11.57 7.51
C HIS A 256 12.36 -10.11 7.09
N ALA A 257 12.76 -9.83 5.85
CA ALA A 257 12.88 -8.46 5.34
C ALA A 257 11.57 -7.67 5.47
N VAL A 258 10.44 -8.29 5.11
CA VAL A 258 9.11 -7.67 5.23
C VAL A 258 8.74 -7.44 6.68
N HIS A 259 8.91 -8.43 7.56
CA HIS A 259 8.56 -8.28 8.97
C HIS A 259 9.45 -7.26 9.70
N VAL A 260 10.74 -7.18 9.38
CA VAL A 260 11.64 -6.13 9.88
C VAL A 260 11.14 -4.75 9.42
N ALA A 261 10.72 -4.62 8.15
CA ALA A 261 10.13 -3.38 7.66
C ALA A 261 8.83 -3.00 8.40
N LEU A 262 7.97 -3.98 8.72
CA LEU A 262 6.76 -3.77 9.50
C LEU A 262 7.07 -3.26 10.92
N VAL A 263 8.07 -3.85 11.58
CA VAL A 263 8.54 -3.40 12.91
C VAL A 263 8.99 -1.95 12.85
N LEU A 264 9.85 -1.59 11.90
CA LEU A 264 10.33 -0.22 11.76
C LEU A 264 9.22 0.77 11.34
N PHE A 265 8.23 0.32 10.57
CA PHE A 265 7.07 1.13 10.19
C PHE A 265 6.17 1.44 11.39
N GLU A 266 5.91 0.47 12.26
CA GLU A 266 5.14 0.66 13.49
C GLU A 266 5.88 1.56 14.48
N LEU A 267 7.21 1.41 14.58
CA LEU A 267 8.08 2.25 15.41
C LEU A 267 8.35 3.66 14.83
N LYS A 268 7.80 4.00 13.65
CA LYS A 268 8.04 5.28 12.97
C LYS A 268 9.52 5.57 12.67
N LEU A 269 10.31 4.51 12.46
CA LEU A 269 11.72 4.58 12.10
C LEU A 269 11.97 4.40 10.59
N LEU A 270 10.99 3.83 9.87
CA LEU A 270 11.11 3.57 8.44
C LEU A 270 10.96 4.85 7.61
N LEU A 271 11.97 5.17 6.79
CA LEU A 271 11.91 6.25 5.82
C LEU A 271 11.24 5.74 4.54
N LYS A 272 10.07 6.33 4.22
CA LYS A 272 9.27 5.93 3.07
C LYS A 272 9.52 6.82 1.86
N SER A 273 9.52 6.22 0.67
CA SER A 273 9.51 6.96 -0.59
C SER A 273 8.13 7.59 -0.83
N SER A 274 8.12 8.78 -1.45
CA SER A 274 6.93 9.60 -1.71
C SER A 274 6.12 9.19 -2.95
N GLY A 275 6.67 8.35 -3.85
CA GLY A 275 6.04 7.97 -5.11
C GLY A 275 5.88 6.45 -5.31
N GLN A 276 4.71 6.00 -5.81
CA GLN A 276 4.45 4.59 -6.12
C GLN A 276 5.35 4.01 -7.22
N SER A 277 5.73 4.84 -8.20
CA SER A 277 6.61 4.47 -9.32
C SER A 277 8.09 4.39 -8.93
N ALA A 278 8.44 4.80 -7.71
CA ALA A 278 9.80 4.69 -7.22
C ALA A 278 10.24 3.21 -7.16
N GLN A 279 11.53 2.98 -7.40
CA GLN A 279 12.15 1.68 -7.16
C GLN A 279 12.00 1.27 -5.69
N LEU A 280 12.28 0.00 -5.39
CA LEU A 280 12.15 -0.50 -4.01
C LEU A 280 12.99 0.32 -3.02
N LEU A 281 14.19 0.72 -3.45
CA LEU A 281 15.09 1.62 -2.72
C LEU A 281 15.35 2.85 -3.59
N SER A 282 15.22 4.04 -3.03
CA SER A 282 15.45 5.30 -3.75
C SER A 282 16.15 6.33 -2.87
N HIS A 283 16.75 7.35 -3.49
CA HIS A 283 17.26 8.54 -2.82
C HIS A 283 16.41 9.74 -3.25
N GLU A 284 15.95 10.55 -2.28
CA GLU A 284 15.13 11.74 -2.56
C GLU A 284 15.96 13.02 -2.44
N ALA A 285 15.63 14.02 -3.28
CA ALA A 285 16.32 15.31 -3.28
C ALA A 285 16.06 16.04 -1.94
N GLY A 286 17.14 16.33 -1.21
CA GLY A 286 17.09 16.96 0.12
C GLY A 286 17.41 16.00 1.27
N ASP A 287 17.47 14.70 1.02
CA ASP A 287 18.00 13.74 1.99
C ASP A 287 19.54 13.84 2.08
N PRO A 288 20.14 13.54 3.25
CA PRO A 288 21.59 13.38 3.35
C PRO A 288 22.12 12.33 2.35
N PRO A 289 23.36 12.45 1.85
CA PRO A 289 23.90 11.58 0.79
C PRO A 289 23.82 10.07 1.09
N ALA A 290 24.04 9.68 2.35
CA ALA A 290 23.98 8.28 2.79
C ALA A 290 22.55 7.77 3.06
N THR A 291 21.55 8.65 3.06
CA THR A 291 20.16 8.30 3.37
C THR A 291 19.46 7.71 2.15
N ARG A 292 18.71 6.64 2.39
CA ARG A 292 17.87 5.96 1.40
C ARG A 292 16.47 5.82 1.95
N ARG A 293 15.49 5.74 1.06
CA ARG A 293 14.07 5.56 1.36
C ARG A 293 13.55 4.28 0.74
N LEU A 294 12.69 3.59 1.47
CA LEU A 294 12.08 2.33 1.06
C LEU A 294 10.66 2.59 0.53
N ASN A 295 10.34 2.04 -0.64
CA ASN A 295 8.97 2.01 -1.15
C ASN A 295 8.18 0.90 -0.41
N PHE A 296 7.68 1.23 0.78
CA PHE A 296 6.98 0.30 1.67
C PHE A 296 5.74 -0.32 1.03
N VAL A 297 4.97 0.46 0.26
CA VAL A 297 3.78 -0.05 -0.44
C VAL A 297 4.18 -1.11 -1.47
N ARG A 298 5.20 -0.81 -2.28
CA ARG A 298 5.73 -1.76 -3.28
C ARG A 298 6.30 -3.01 -2.62
N LEU A 299 6.98 -2.89 -1.48
CA LEU A 299 7.50 -4.03 -0.73
C LEU A 299 6.37 -5.01 -0.36
N LEU A 300 5.28 -4.50 0.22
CA LEU A 300 4.14 -5.32 0.62
C LEU A 300 3.45 -5.94 -0.59
N MET A 301 3.19 -5.16 -1.65
CA MET A 301 2.58 -5.68 -2.89
C MET A 301 3.42 -6.80 -3.54
N LEU A 302 4.75 -6.63 -3.61
CA LEU A 302 5.63 -7.67 -4.17
C LEU A 302 5.67 -8.94 -3.32
N TYR A 303 5.51 -8.80 -2.00
CA TYR A 303 5.47 -9.94 -1.09
C TYR A 303 4.14 -10.69 -1.15
N THR A 304 3.01 -9.98 -1.06
CA THR A 304 1.67 -10.58 -1.07
C THR A 304 1.34 -11.24 -2.41
N ARG A 305 1.87 -10.72 -3.52
CA ARG A 305 1.65 -11.28 -4.87
C ARG A 305 1.99 -12.76 -5.01
N LYS A 306 2.85 -13.29 -4.13
CA LYS A 306 3.21 -14.71 -4.13
C LYS A 306 2.11 -15.64 -3.61
N PHE A 307 1.21 -15.14 -2.76
CA PHE A 307 0.20 -15.93 -2.05
C PHE A 307 -1.18 -15.28 -2.02
N GLU A 308 -1.38 -14.12 -2.63
CA GLU A 308 -2.69 -13.43 -2.61
C GLU A 308 -3.80 -14.22 -3.32
N SER A 309 -3.44 -15.11 -4.24
CA SER A 309 -4.36 -16.05 -4.89
C SER A 309 -4.63 -17.32 -4.07
N THR A 310 -3.70 -17.75 -3.22
CA THR A 310 -3.84 -18.96 -2.39
C THR A 310 -4.42 -18.64 -1.02
N ASP A 311 -3.92 -17.57 -0.40
CA ASP A 311 -4.20 -17.14 0.96
C ASP A 311 -4.57 -15.65 1.01
N PRO A 312 -5.70 -15.25 0.38
CA PRO A 312 -6.13 -13.85 0.33
C PRO A 312 -6.38 -13.25 1.73
N ARG A 313 -6.66 -14.10 2.73
CA ARG A 313 -6.85 -13.67 4.12
C ARG A 313 -5.57 -13.13 4.73
N GLU A 314 -4.44 -13.77 4.44
CA GLU A 314 -3.13 -13.33 4.90
C GLU A 314 -2.71 -12.07 4.16
N ALA A 315 -2.95 -12.00 2.84
CA ALA A 315 -2.64 -10.81 2.04
C ALA A 315 -3.37 -9.55 2.54
N LEU A 316 -4.64 -9.70 2.95
CA LEU A 316 -5.44 -8.63 3.54
C LEU A 316 -4.81 -8.08 4.84
N GLN A 317 -4.20 -8.93 5.67
CA GLN A 317 -3.53 -8.51 6.90
C GLN A 317 -2.31 -7.63 6.60
N TYR A 318 -1.52 -7.96 5.57
CA TYR A 318 -0.41 -7.11 5.13
C TYR A 318 -0.91 -5.77 4.59
N PHE A 319 -1.97 -5.76 3.77
CA PHE A 319 -2.50 -4.51 3.24
C PHE A 319 -3.05 -3.58 4.34
N TYR A 320 -3.50 -4.10 5.49
CA TYR A 320 -3.97 -3.27 6.59
C TYR A 320 -2.92 -2.27 7.12
N PHE A 321 -1.63 -2.55 6.95
CA PHE A 321 -0.56 -1.59 7.27
C PHE A 321 -0.60 -0.34 6.38
N LEU A 322 -1.25 -0.42 5.22
CA LEU A 322 -1.41 0.68 4.26
C LEU A 322 -2.66 1.55 4.54
N ARG A 323 -3.40 1.31 5.63
CA ARG A 323 -4.67 2.00 5.95
C ARG A 323 -4.59 3.52 6.00
N ASN A 324 -3.42 4.05 6.35
CA ASN A 324 -3.16 5.49 6.45
C ASN A 324 -2.28 6.00 5.30
N GLU A 325 -1.85 5.11 4.40
CA GLU A 325 -1.00 5.47 3.27
C GLU A 325 -1.86 5.96 2.12
N LYS A 326 -1.39 7.04 1.50
CA LYS A 326 -2.04 7.65 0.34
C LYS A 326 -1.08 7.71 -0.83
N ASP A 327 -1.62 7.71 -2.03
CA ASP A 327 -0.83 7.92 -3.23
C ASP A 327 -0.60 9.40 -3.55
N SER A 328 0.08 9.65 -4.67
CA SER A 328 0.31 11.01 -5.17
C SER A 328 -0.97 11.76 -5.57
N GLN A 329 -2.09 11.05 -5.75
CA GLN A 329 -3.42 11.60 -6.03
C GLN A 329 -4.27 11.73 -4.75
N GLY A 330 -3.77 11.28 -3.59
CA GLY A 330 -4.49 11.29 -2.32
C GLY A 330 -5.39 10.07 -2.08
N GLU A 331 -5.40 9.09 -2.99
CA GLU A 331 -6.17 7.85 -2.87
C GLU A 331 -5.58 6.94 -1.81
N ASN A 332 -6.45 6.24 -1.08
CA ASN A 332 -6.03 5.35 0.00
C ASN A 332 -5.47 4.02 -0.54
N MET A 333 -4.21 3.72 -0.21
CA MET A 333 -3.53 2.54 -0.73
C MET A 333 -4.13 1.22 -0.24
N PHE A 334 -4.64 1.18 0.99
CA PHE A 334 -5.34 -0.01 1.49
C PHE A 334 -6.60 -0.31 0.67
N LEU A 335 -7.43 0.69 0.39
CA LEU A 335 -8.64 0.49 -0.42
C LEU A 335 -8.30 0.01 -1.83
N ARG A 336 -7.24 0.55 -2.43
CA ARG A 336 -6.76 0.12 -3.74
C ARG A 336 -6.32 -1.34 -3.73
N CYS A 337 -5.41 -1.72 -2.83
CA CYS A 337 -4.90 -3.09 -2.76
C CYS A 337 -5.98 -4.11 -2.41
N VAL A 338 -6.90 -3.77 -1.49
CA VAL A 338 -8.03 -4.65 -1.15
C VAL A 338 -9.00 -4.81 -2.32
N SER A 339 -9.24 -3.74 -3.08
CA SER A 339 -10.07 -3.84 -4.29
C SER A 339 -9.45 -4.79 -5.30
N GLU A 340 -8.15 -4.65 -5.59
CA GLU A 340 -7.41 -5.55 -6.48
C GLU A 340 -7.45 -7.01 -5.98
N LEU A 341 -7.22 -7.24 -4.68
CA LEU A 341 -7.26 -8.55 -4.03
C LEU A 341 -8.62 -9.25 -4.15
N VAL A 342 -9.71 -8.53 -3.88
CA VAL A 342 -11.08 -9.07 -4.00
C VAL A 342 -11.36 -9.50 -5.44
N ILE A 343 -10.93 -8.70 -6.40
CA ILE A 343 -11.16 -8.97 -7.82
C ILE A 343 -10.36 -10.19 -8.28
N GLU A 344 -9.11 -10.34 -7.82
CA GLU A 344 -8.24 -11.44 -8.26
C GLU A 344 -8.56 -12.76 -7.57
N SER A 345 -8.74 -12.75 -6.25
CA SER A 345 -9.02 -13.97 -5.46
C SER A 345 -10.43 -14.53 -5.69
N ARG A 346 -11.41 -13.67 -6.02
CA ARG A 346 -12.84 -14.02 -6.06
C ARG A 346 -13.39 -14.60 -4.73
N GLU A 347 -12.65 -14.46 -3.63
CA GLU A 347 -13.01 -14.94 -2.29
C GLU A 347 -13.90 -13.92 -1.56
N PHE A 348 -15.01 -13.54 -2.19
CA PHE A 348 -15.90 -12.47 -1.72
C PHE A 348 -16.50 -12.75 -0.34
N ASP A 349 -16.85 -14.01 -0.06
CA ASP A 349 -17.42 -14.41 1.22
C ASP A 349 -16.40 -14.31 2.37
N MET A 350 -15.11 -14.46 2.08
CA MET A 350 -14.07 -14.32 3.09
C MET A 350 -13.75 -12.84 3.34
N ILE A 351 -13.59 -12.04 2.28
CA ILE A 351 -13.13 -10.65 2.39
C ILE A 351 -14.27 -9.68 2.74
N LEU A 352 -15.45 -9.87 2.15
CA LEU A 352 -16.64 -9.04 2.37
C LEU A 352 -17.64 -9.68 3.36
N GLY A 353 -17.39 -10.92 3.78
CA GLY A 353 -18.14 -11.67 4.79
C GLY A 353 -19.16 -12.67 4.20
N LYS A 354 -19.43 -13.76 4.91
CA LYS A 354 -20.41 -14.79 4.49
C LYS A 354 -21.79 -14.49 5.13
N LEU A 355 -22.87 -14.74 4.40
CA LEU A 355 -24.22 -14.77 4.99
C LEU A 355 -24.42 -16.10 5.72
N GLU A 356 -24.92 -16.04 6.94
CA GLU A 356 -25.42 -17.24 7.61
C GLU A 356 -26.85 -17.58 7.17
N ASN A 357 -27.25 -18.84 7.37
CA ASN A 357 -28.56 -19.39 6.98
C ASN A 357 -29.77 -18.70 7.63
N ASN A 358 -29.54 -17.82 8.62
CA ASN A 358 -30.54 -17.00 9.29
C ASN A 358 -30.74 -15.61 8.65
N GLY A 359 -30.11 -15.32 7.51
CA GLY A 359 -30.18 -14.02 6.84
C GLY A 359 -29.32 -12.93 7.49
N SER A 360 -28.57 -13.23 8.55
CA SER A 360 -27.60 -12.30 9.11
C SER A 360 -26.31 -12.32 8.32
N ARG A 361 -25.99 -11.17 7.73
CA ARG A 361 -24.60 -10.76 7.47
C ARG A 361 -24.25 -9.71 8.51
N LYS A 362 -23.12 -9.85 9.19
CA LYS A 362 -22.51 -8.68 9.84
C LYS A 362 -22.14 -7.69 8.74
N ASN A 363 -22.98 -6.66 8.55
CA ASN A 363 -22.74 -5.45 7.77
C ASN A 363 -23.03 -5.47 6.25
N ALA A 364 -24.15 -6.06 5.78
CA ALA A 364 -24.59 -5.87 4.38
C ALA A 364 -24.69 -4.37 3.99
N ASP A 365 -25.15 -3.54 4.94
CA ASP A 365 -25.15 -2.07 4.83
C ASP A 365 -23.75 -1.51 4.51
N LYS A 366 -22.70 -1.95 5.21
CA LYS A 366 -21.33 -1.43 5.00
C LYS A 366 -20.74 -1.87 3.67
N VAL A 367 -21.11 -3.06 3.18
CA VAL A 367 -20.67 -3.54 1.87
C VAL A 367 -21.23 -2.62 0.79
N LEU A 368 -22.53 -2.30 0.83
CA LEU A 368 -23.12 -1.39 -0.15
C LEU A 368 -22.67 0.05 0.03
N GLU A 369 -22.48 0.54 1.27
CA GLU A 369 -21.87 1.86 1.53
C GLU A 369 -20.47 1.98 0.92
N LEU A 370 -19.63 0.94 1.06
CA LEU A 370 -18.30 0.93 0.46
C LEU A 370 -18.39 0.85 -1.06
N MET A 371 -19.27 0.00 -1.61
CA MET A 371 -19.48 -0.08 -3.05
C MET A 371 -19.96 1.25 -3.63
N ASN A 372 -20.87 1.97 -2.97
CA ASN A 372 -21.33 3.28 -3.42
C ASN A 372 -20.17 4.27 -3.52
N LYS A 373 -19.28 4.28 -2.51
CA LYS A 373 -18.07 5.12 -2.49
C LYS A 373 -17.06 4.74 -3.57
N LEU A 374 -16.92 3.45 -3.89
CA LEU A 374 -15.99 2.98 -4.91
C LEU A 374 -16.53 3.17 -6.33
N LEU A 375 -17.84 3.03 -6.54
CA LEU A 375 -18.48 3.19 -7.85
C LEU A 375 -18.61 4.66 -8.23
N SER A 376 -18.95 5.54 -7.29
CA SER A 376 -19.22 6.95 -7.54
C SER A 376 -18.14 7.67 -8.37
N PRO A 377 -16.82 7.52 -8.12
CA PRO A 377 -15.78 8.21 -8.89
C PRO A 377 -15.55 7.64 -10.29
N VAL A 378 -16.01 6.41 -10.57
CA VAL A 378 -15.71 5.70 -11.83
C VAL A 378 -16.91 5.66 -12.79
N VAL A 379 -18.11 6.05 -12.36
CA VAL A 379 -19.36 5.92 -13.13
C VAL A 379 -19.26 6.52 -14.55
N SER A 380 -18.76 7.74 -14.66
CA SER A 380 -18.69 8.50 -15.93
C SER A 380 -17.49 8.16 -16.80
N GLN A 381 -16.55 7.31 -16.34
CA GLN A 381 -15.35 6.99 -17.10
C GLN A 381 -15.66 6.07 -18.29
N ILE A 382 -14.81 6.08 -19.32
CA ILE A 382 -14.96 5.18 -20.48
C ILE A 382 -14.56 3.75 -20.05
N SER A 383 -15.44 2.77 -20.30
CA SER A 383 -15.18 1.36 -20.02
C SER A 383 -14.21 0.80 -21.07
N ALA A 384 -12.99 0.45 -20.63
CA ALA A 384 -12.02 -0.30 -21.43
C ALA A 384 -11.85 -1.72 -20.87
N PRO A 385 -11.47 -2.72 -21.69
CA PRO A 385 -11.20 -4.08 -21.23
C PRO A 385 -10.19 -4.06 -20.07
N GLN A 386 -10.53 -4.69 -18.94
CA GLN A 386 -9.72 -4.73 -17.70
C GLN A 386 -9.59 -3.39 -16.95
N SER A 387 -10.34 -2.36 -17.34
CA SER A 387 -10.36 -1.08 -16.61
C SER A 387 -10.88 -1.23 -15.18
N ASN A 388 -10.47 -0.32 -14.29
CA ASN A 388 -10.99 -0.28 -12.92
C ASN A 388 -12.53 -0.19 -12.90
N LYS A 389 -13.11 0.62 -13.80
CA LYS A 389 -14.56 0.74 -13.97
C LYS A 389 -15.22 -0.61 -14.30
N GLU A 390 -14.70 -1.35 -15.28
CA GLU A 390 -15.27 -2.65 -15.67
C GLU A 390 -15.17 -3.68 -14.54
N ARG A 391 -14.04 -3.72 -13.83
CA ARG A 391 -13.85 -4.61 -12.67
C ARG A 391 -14.84 -4.27 -11.53
N LEU A 392 -14.97 -2.99 -11.18
CA LEU A 392 -15.90 -2.52 -10.15
C LEU A 392 -17.36 -2.74 -10.55
N LYS A 393 -17.71 -2.53 -11.82
CA LYS A 393 -19.03 -2.83 -12.39
C LYS A 393 -19.38 -4.32 -12.26
N ASN A 394 -18.47 -5.20 -12.68
CA ASN A 394 -18.70 -6.65 -12.58
C ASN A 394 -18.88 -7.10 -11.12
N MET A 395 -18.11 -6.52 -10.21
CA MET A 395 -18.27 -6.75 -8.76
C MET A 395 -19.63 -6.25 -8.26
N ALA A 396 -20.06 -5.06 -8.66
CA ALA A 396 -21.35 -4.51 -8.27
C ALA A 396 -22.52 -5.36 -8.81
N HIS A 397 -22.46 -5.83 -10.05
CA HIS A 397 -23.47 -6.73 -10.60
C HIS A 397 -23.52 -8.08 -9.85
N ALA A 398 -22.38 -8.68 -9.53
CA ALA A 398 -22.34 -9.93 -8.77
C ALA A 398 -22.96 -9.78 -7.37
N ILE A 399 -22.72 -8.64 -6.70
CA ILE A 399 -23.33 -8.33 -5.40
C ILE A 399 -24.84 -8.12 -5.54
N ALA A 400 -25.28 -7.36 -6.54
CA ALA A 400 -26.69 -7.10 -6.83
C ALA A 400 -27.49 -8.40 -7.08
N GLU A 401 -26.99 -9.25 -7.98
CA GLU A 401 -27.60 -10.54 -8.32
C GLU A 401 -27.80 -11.41 -7.08
N ARG A 402 -26.74 -11.49 -6.27
CA ARG A 402 -26.76 -12.28 -5.06
C ARG A 402 -27.74 -11.74 -4.02
N TYR A 403 -27.76 -10.43 -3.80
CA TYR A 403 -28.62 -9.82 -2.77
C TYR A 403 -30.08 -9.97 -3.16
N LYS A 404 -30.38 -9.82 -4.45
CA LYS A 404 -31.72 -10.02 -5.01
C LYS A 404 -32.17 -11.48 -4.90
N ALA A 405 -31.33 -12.43 -5.30
CA ALA A 405 -31.64 -13.87 -5.23
C ALA A 405 -31.94 -14.35 -3.79
N GLN A 406 -31.39 -13.66 -2.79
CA GLN A 406 -31.50 -14.01 -1.38
C GLN A 406 -32.50 -13.14 -0.60
N GLY A 407 -33.19 -12.20 -1.28
CA GLY A 407 -34.17 -11.31 -0.65
C GLY A 407 -33.58 -10.35 0.38
N ILE A 408 -32.31 -9.99 0.25
CA ILE A 408 -31.58 -9.12 1.19
C ILE A 408 -31.88 -7.66 0.87
N SER A 409 -32.39 -6.92 1.84
CA SER A 409 -32.53 -5.47 1.75
C SER A 409 -31.74 -4.79 2.85
N THR A 410 -30.94 -3.78 2.47
CA THR A 410 -30.19 -2.95 3.41
C THR A 410 -31.03 -1.74 3.83
N LYS A 411 -30.45 -0.76 4.52
CA LYS A 411 -31.12 0.54 4.69
C LYS A 411 -31.55 1.07 3.30
N LYS A 412 -32.85 1.34 3.12
CA LYS A 412 -33.43 1.89 1.88
C LYS A 412 -32.56 2.94 1.16
N PRO A 413 -31.99 3.97 1.81
CA PRO A 413 -31.16 4.96 1.10
C PRO A 413 -29.86 4.39 0.51
N VAL A 414 -29.27 3.37 1.15
CA VAL A 414 -28.02 2.73 0.70
C VAL A 414 -28.29 1.83 -0.50
N ASP A 415 -29.33 0.99 -0.44
CA ASP A 415 -29.83 0.19 -1.55
C ASP A 415 -30.17 1.09 -2.76
N SER A 416 -30.98 2.13 -2.55
CA SER A 416 -31.40 3.03 -3.63
C SER A 416 -30.21 3.71 -4.31
N THR A 417 -29.21 4.17 -3.55
CA THR A 417 -27.98 4.75 -4.10
C THR A 417 -27.19 3.73 -4.93
N PHE A 418 -27.07 2.50 -4.45
CA PHE A 418 -26.33 1.44 -5.12
C PHE A 418 -26.90 1.06 -6.48
N TYR A 419 -28.21 0.80 -6.53
CA TYR A 419 -28.88 0.46 -7.80
C TYR A 419 -28.89 1.64 -8.77
N LEU A 420 -29.02 2.87 -8.27
CA LEU A 420 -28.96 4.07 -9.09
C LEU A 420 -27.56 4.30 -9.70
N LEU A 421 -26.48 3.99 -8.97
CA LEU A 421 -25.12 4.01 -9.51
C LEU A 421 -24.90 2.93 -10.59
N LEU A 422 -25.47 1.74 -10.41
CA LEU A 422 -25.46 0.67 -11.42
C LEU A 422 -26.22 1.07 -12.70
N ASP A 423 -27.38 1.71 -12.55
CA ASP A 423 -28.15 2.26 -13.67
C ASP A 423 -27.35 3.33 -14.41
N LEU A 424 -26.68 4.23 -13.68
CA LEU A 424 -25.82 5.25 -14.26
C LEU A 424 -24.62 4.67 -15.00
N ILE A 425 -23.98 3.62 -14.48
CA ILE A 425 -22.89 2.92 -15.18
C ILE A 425 -23.39 2.37 -16.52
N THR A 426 -24.58 1.77 -16.53
CA THR A 426 -25.23 1.25 -17.74
C THR A 426 -25.50 2.38 -18.74
N PHE A 427 -26.03 3.51 -18.27
CA PHE A 427 -26.22 4.71 -19.09
C PHE A 427 -24.93 5.20 -19.75
N PHE A 428 -23.84 5.36 -18.97
CA PHE A 428 -22.58 5.86 -19.51
C PHE A 428 -21.91 4.85 -20.46
N ASP A 429 -22.06 3.55 -20.24
CA ASP A 429 -21.55 2.54 -21.16
C ASP A 429 -22.26 2.61 -22.52
N GLU A 430 -23.58 2.76 -22.54
CA GLU A 430 -24.36 2.93 -23.78
C GLU A 430 -24.09 4.29 -24.46
N TYR A 431 -23.89 5.36 -23.68
CA TYR A 431 -23.49 6.67 -24.18
C TYR A 431 -22.13 6.61 -24.88
N HIS A 432 -21.11 6.00 -24.25
CA HIS A 432 -19.78 5.86 -24.85
C HIS A 432 -19.74 4.89 -26.03
N ALA A 433 -20.62 3.87 -26.05
CA ALA A 433 -20.79 2.98 -27.20
C ALA A 433 -21.45 3.67 -28.41
N GLY A 434 -21.93 4.91 -28.27
CA GLY A 434 -22.55 5.67 -29.36
C GLY A 434 -23.99 5.25 -29.68
N HIS A 435 -24.63 4.46 -28.82
CA HIS A 435 -26.03 4.05 -28.94
C HIS A 435 -26.97 5.17 -28.44
N ILE A 436 -27.07 6.24 -29.24
CA ILE A 436 -27.68 7.53 -28.88
C ILE A 436 -29.17 7.65 -29.29
N ASP A 437 -29.63 6.92 -30.33
CA ASP A 437 -31.03 6.58 -30.65
C ASP A 437 -31.23 6.13 -32.11
N ARG A 438 -32.31 5.35 -32.33
CA ARG A 438 -32.85 4.90 -33.63
C ARG A 438 -34.19 5.58 -33.99
N ALA A 439 -34.40 6.85 -33.63
CA ALA A 439 -35.62 7.59 -33.97
C ALA A 439 -35.75 7.97 -35.48
N PHE A 440 -34.87 7.47 -36.34
CA PHE A 440 -34.82 7.80 -37.77
C PHE A 440 -35.64 6.87 -38.67
N ASP A 441 -35.88 5.61 -38.27
CA ASP A 441 -36.59 4.64 -39.10
C ASP A 441 -37.68 3.90 -38.33
N SER A 442 -38.91 4.09 -38.80
CA SER A 442 -40.15 3.34 -38.51
C SER A 442 -40.90 3.62 -37.19
N GLN A 443 -42.19 3.91 -37.35
CA GLN A 443 -43.25 3.91 -36.35
C GLN A 443 -44.34 2.97 -36.91
N PRO A 444 -45.25 2.40 -36.11
CA PRO A 444 -45.08 1.60 -34.91
C PRO A 444 -45.67 0.18 -35.11
N ARG A 445 -45.05 -0.89 -34.60
CA ARG A 445 -45.76 -2.13 -34.33
C ARG A 445 -45.05 -2.92 -33.23
N ALA A 446 -45.86 -3.46 -32.32
CA ALA A 446 -45.56 -4.30 -31.17
C ALA A 446 -45.12 -3.58 -29.86
N GLN A 447 -46.07 -3.57 -28.92
CA GLN A 447 -45.97 -3.44 -27.46
C GLN A 447 -45.08 -2.33 -26.86
N ARG A 448 -45.69 -1.17 -26.64
CA ARG A 448 -45.36 -0.35 -25.46
C ARG A 448 -45.68 -1.17 -24.21
N VAL A 449 -44.66 -1.67 -23.52
CA VAL A 449 -44.80 -2.06 -22.11
C VAL A 449 -44.77 -0.76 -21.32
N THR A 450 -45.95 -0.22 -20.98
CA THR A 450 -46.08 0.94 -20.10
C THR A 450 -45.79 0.46 -18.68
N VAL A 451 -44.62 0.83 -18.15
CA VAL A 451 -44.23 0.49 -16.78
C VAL A 451 -44.57 1.68 -15.89
N THR A 452 -45.63 1.54 -15.08
CA THR A 452 -45.97 2.51 -14.03
C THR A 452 -45.05 2.29 -12.83
N LEU A 453 -44.12 3.22 -12.61
CA LEU A 453 -43.24 3.23 -11.43
C LEU A 453 -43.98 3.80 -10.21
N GLN A 454 -44.03 3.05 -9.11
CA GLN A 454 -44.39 3.59 -7.79
C GLN A 454 -43.24 4.45 -7.23
N PRO A 455 -43.49 5.41 -6.31
CA PRO A 455 -42.43 6.17 -5.67
C PRO A 455 -41.46 5.25 -4.91
N GLY A 456 -40.22 5.14 -5.39
CA GLY A 456 -39.16 4.36 -4.75
C GLY A 456 -38.65 3.12 -5.52
N GLU A 457 -39.16 2.83 -6.73
CA GLU A 457 -38.66 1.75 -7.58
C GLU A 457 -37.61 2.25 -8.59
N THR A 458 -36.50 1.52 -8.74
CA THR A 458 -35.46 1.77 -9.77
C THR A 458 -35.69 0.89 -11.01
N CYS A 459 -35.16 1.29 -12.17
CA CYS A 459 -35.41 0.58 -13.43
C CYS A 459 -34.94 -0.88 -13.40
N LEU A 460 -33.81 -1.17 -12.73
CA LEU A 460 -33.32 -2.53 -12.54
C LEU A 460 -34.19 -3.41 -11.63
N GLN A 461 -35.05 -2.85 -10.77
CA GLN A 461 -35.99 -3.68 -10.01
C GLN A 461 -37.05 -4.33 -10.92
N GLN A 462 -37.40 -3.69 -12.05
CA GLN A 462 -38.38 -4.18 -13.03
C GLN A 462 -37.78 -4.87 -14.27
N ILE A 463 -36.51 -4.66 -14.61
CA ILE A 463 -35.85 -5.27 -15.80
C ILE A 463 -35.38 -6.72 -15.54
N PHE A 464 -35.15 -7.10 -14.29
CA PHE A 464 -34.69 -8.43 -13.87
C PHE A 464 -35.76 -9.56 -13.71
N PRO A 465 -36.86 -9.61 -14.48
CA PRO A 465 -37.55 -10.88 -14.72
C PRO A 465 -36.94 -11.69 -15.89
N PHE A 466 -36.19 -11.03 -16.79
CA PHE A 466 -35.90 -11.58 -18.12
C PHE A 466 -34.51 -12.25 -18.30
N LEU A 467 -33.74 -12.41 -17.22
CA LEU A 467 -32.45 -13.15 -17.24
C LEU A 467 -32.56 -14.59 -16.72
N ILE A 468 -33.78 -15.06 -16.45
CA ILE A 468 -34.08 -16.46 -16.19
C ILE A 468 -34.89 -16.97 -17.39
N PRO A 469 -34.48 -18.05 -18.08
CA PRO A 469 -35.45 -18.85 -18.82
C PRO A 469 -36.44 -19.37 -17.78
N ALA A 470 -37.66 -18.83 -17.78
CA ALA A 470 -38.72 -19.37 -16.96
C ALA A 470 -38.97 -20.81 -17.40
N ASP A 471 -38.71 -21.76 -16.51
CA ASP A 471 -39.59 -22.91 -16.39
C ASP A 471 -40.18 -22.90 -14.99
N SER A 472 -41.50 -22.70 -15.00
CA SER A 472 -42.40 -22.75 -13.88
C SER A 472 -42.52 -24.19 -13.35
N SER A 473 -42.64 -24.30 -12.04
CA SER A 473 -43.47 -25.28 -11.33
C SER A 473 -43.78 -26.61 -12.04
N CYS A 474 -43.12 -27.69 -11.63
CA CYS A 474 -43.81 -28.98 -11.49
C CYS A 474 -43.27 -29.79 -10.31
N SER A 475 -44.16 -30.08 -9.36
CA SER A 475 -43.97 -30.91 -8.17
C SER A 475 -43.57 -32.36 -8.50
N PRO A 476 -42.96 -33.12 -7.56
CA PRO A 476 -42.56 -34.49 -7.81
C PRO A 476 -43.74 -35.46 -7.62
N LYS A 477 -44.27 -36.06 -8.70
CA LYS A 477 -45.00 -37.34 -8.63
C LYS A 477 -44.72 -38.23 -9.86
N ARG A 478 -44.08 -39.36 -9.55
CA ARG A 478 -44.00 -40.69 -10.20
C ARG A 478 -44.54 -40.93 -11.62
N GLN A 479 -43.70 -41.70 -12.35
CA GLN A 479 -43.96 -42.90 -13.19
C GLN A 479 -43.72 -42.84 -14.71
N ALA A 480 -42.78 -43.71 -15.13
CA ALA A 480 -42.78 -44.62 -16.28
C ALA A 480 -42.54 -44.10 -17.73
N GLN A 481 -41.48 -44.67 -18.31
CA GLN A 481 -41.27 -45.13 -19.71
C GLN A 481 -41.54 -44.18 -20.89
N GLY A 482 -40.55 -44.06 -21.78
CA GLY A 482 -40.80 -43.65 -23.17
C GLY A 482 -39.62 -42.98 -23.85
N THR A 483 -39.06 -43.68 -24.83
CA THR A 483 -38.05 -43.26 -25.82
C THR A 483 -38.43 -42.00 -26.61
N SER A 484 -37.44 -41.14 -26.92
CA SER A 484 -37.00 -40.80 -28.30
C SER A 484 -36.46 -39.37 -28.45
N SER A 485 -35.21 -39.31 -28.94
CA SER A 485 -34.56 -38.26 -29.74
C SER A 485 -35.35 -36.99 -30.10
N CYS A 486 -34.78 -35.80 -29.84
CA CYS A 486 -34.79 -34.67 -30.80
C CYS A 486 -33.67 -33.64 -30.52
N LYS A 487 -32.70 -33.65 -31.44
CA LYS A 487 -31.82 -32.59 -31.96
C LYS A 487 -31.76 -31.24 -31.23
N ALA A 488 -30.55 -30.87 -30.84
CA ALA A 488 -30.14 -29.51 -30.51
C ALA A 488 -30.16 -28.59 -31.75
N SER A 489 -30.67 -27.37 -31.57
CA SER A 489 -30.40 -26.22 -32.44
C SER A 489 -30.14 -24.99 -31.56
N PRO A 490 -29.13 -24.16 -31.87
CA PRO A 490 -28.75 -23.02 -31.04
C PRO A 490 -29.62 -21.80 -31.37
N SER A 491 -30.38 -21.29 -30.40
CA SER A 491 -31.18 -20.06 -30.58
C SER A 491 -30.78 -18.98 -29.57
N ASN A 492 -29.99 -18.03 -30.08
CA ASN A 492 -30.08 -16.58 -29.85
C ASN A 492 -30.25 -16.05 -28.41
N ASN A 493 -29.13 -15.86 -27.70
CA ASN A 493 -28.99 -14.84 -26.66
C ASN A 493 -28.82 -13.46 -27.30
N LYS A 494 -29.92 -12.73 -27.52
CA LYS A 494 -29.88 -11.31 -27.90
C LYS A 494 -30.51 -10.49 -26.78
N LEU A 495 -29.66 -9.94 -25.91
CA LEU A 495 -30.00 -8.92 -24.93
C LEU A 495 -30.55 -7.70 -25.72
N GLU A 496 -31.82 -7.36 -25.55
CA GLU A 496 -32.37 -6.12 -26.12
C GLU A 496 -31.69 -4.93 -25.43
N LYS A 497 -30.79 -4.25 -26.14
CA LYS A 497 -30.06 -3.09 -25.61
C LYS A 497 -31.01 -1.89 -25.49
N TYR A 498 -31.20 -1.39 -24.27
CA TYR A 498 -31.88 -0.11 -24.01
C TYR A 498 -31.01 1.07 -24.47
N LEU A 499 -31.63 2.12 -24.99
CA LEU A 499 -30.94 3.29 -25.54
C LEU A 499 -30.63 4.33 -24.45
N SER A 500 -29.49 5.02 -24.56
CA SER A 500 -29.01 5.96 -23.53
C SER A 500 -30.04 7.03 -23.11
N LEU A 501 -30.84 7.56 -24.05
CA LEU A 501 -31.88 8.54 -23.73
C LEU A 501 -33.10 7.93 -22.99
N GLN A 502 -33.42 6.68 -23.25
CA GLN A 502 -34.52 5.98 -22.57
C GLN A 502 -34.16 5.66 -21.12
N ILE A 503 -32.89 5.28 -20.88
CA ILE A 503 -32.38 5.03 -19.53
C ILE A 503 -32.44 6.30 -18.70
N ILE A 504 -32.01 7.46 -19.23
CA ILE A 504 -32.04 8.72 -18.46
C ILE A 504 -33.47 9.22 -18.20
N GLU A 505 -34.41 9.01 -19.12
CA GLU A 505 -35.83 9.30 -18.92
C GLU A 505 -36.42 8.47 -17.78
N GLN A 506 -36.06 7.17 -17.73
CA GLN A 506 -36.49 6.25 -16.67
C GLN A 506 -35.84 6.53 -15.32
N LEU A 507 -34.58 6.97 -15.30
CA LEU A 507 -33.84 7.29 -14.07
C LEU A 507 -34.44 8.47 -13.30
N LYS A 508 -35.22 9.32 -13.96
CA LYS A 508 -35.84 10.50 -13.37
C LYS A 508 -34.84 11.40 -12.60
N LEU A 509 -33.57 11.41 -13.01
CA LEU A 509 -32.51 12.21 -12.40
C LEU A 509 -32.52 13.67 -12.88
N VAL A 510 -32.81 13.88 -14.17
CA VAL A 510 -32.82 15.20 -14.81
C VAL A 510 -34.18 15.46 -15.49
N PRO A 511 -34.62 16.73 -15.60
CA PRO A 511 -35.87 17.06 -16.27
C PRO A 511 -35.69 17.12 -17.79
N LEU A 512 -36.55 16.39 -18.52
CA LEU A 512 -36.66 16.47 -19.99
C LEU A 512 -37.88 17.32 -20.43
N SER A 513 -38.59 17.95 -19.49
CA SER A 513 -39.64 18.93 -19.78
C SER A 513 -39.59 20.02 -18.73
N GLN A 514 -39.97 21.23 -19.13
CA GLN A 514 -39.96 22.42 -18.27
C GLN A 514 -40.86 22.24 -17.03
N GLU A 515 -41.95 21.50 -17.18
CA GLU A 515 -42.94 21.25 -16.11
C GLU A 515 -42.35 20.48 -14.93
N TYR A 516 -41.36 19.61 -15.17
CA TYR A 516 -40.76 18.77 -14.12
C TYR A 516 -39.53 19.42 -13.47
N VAL A 517 -39.10 20.63 -13.88
CA VAL A 517 -37.87 21.24 -13.38
C VAL A 517 -37.92 21.44 -11.86
N GLU A 518 -38.98 22.07 -11.35
CA GLU A 518 -39.12 22.34 -9.91
C GLU A 518 -39.20 21.05 -9.08
N GLU A 519 -39.94 20.05 -9.57
CA GLU A 519 -40.05 18.72 -8.95
C GLU A 519 -38.67 18.07 -8.81
N ARG A 520 -37.85 18.10 -9.87
CA ARG A 520 -36.50 17.52 -9.84
C ARG A 520 -35.53 18.31 -8.98
N VAL A 521 -35.66 19.64 -8.90
CA VAL A 521 -34.85 20.46 -7.97
C VAL A 521 -35.18 20.10 -6.52
N ALA A 522 -36.46 19.86 -6.20
CA ALA A 522 -36.86 19.40 -4.88
C ALA A 522 -36.35 17.99 -4.56
N ALA A 523 -36.40 17.08 -5.55
CA ALA A 523 -35.85 15.72 -5.43
C ALA A 523 -34.34 15.72 -5.22
N PHE A 524 -33.60 16.64 -5.86
CA PHE A 524 -32.14 16.73 -5.79
C PHE A 524 -31.60 16.82 -4.35
N ARG A 525 -32.32 17.53 -3.46
CA ARG A 525 -31.92 17.68 -2.05
C ARG A 525 -31.91 16.37 -1.27
N HIS A 526 -32.62 15.36 -1.76
CA HIS A 526 -32.77 14.07 -1.11
C HIS A 526 -31.80 13.01 -1.66
N PHE A 527 -31.02 13.31 -2.70
CA PHE A 527 -30.00 12.41 -3.22
C PHE A 527 -28.76 12.37 -2.31
N SER A 528 -28.15 11.19 -2.22
CA SER A 528 -26.88 10.96 -1.55
C SER A 528 -25.75 11.74 -2.21
N ASP A 529 -24.67 12.00 -1.47
CA ASP A 529 -23.52 12.72 -1.99
C ASP A 529 -22.95 12.01 -3.23
N GLU A 530 -22.85 10.68 -3.21
CA GLU A 530 -22.36 9.85 -4.31
C GLU A 530 -23.10 10.12 -5.63
N ILE A 531 -24.42 10.29 -5.59
CA ILE A 531 -25.22 10.62 -6.79
C ILE A 531 -25.03 12.08 -7.19
N ARG A 532 -25.00 13.01 -6.22
CA ARG A 532 -24.84 14.44 -6.48
C ARG A 532 -23.50 14.75 -7.17
N HIS A 533 -22.43 14.05 -6.81
CA HIS A 533 -21.11 14.20 -7.45
C HIS A 533 -21.12 13.84 -8.94
N ASN A 534 -21.98 12.91 -9.36
CA ASN A 534 -22.07 12.44 -10.75
C ASN A 534 -22.99 13.30 -11.63
N LEU A 535 -23.75 14.24 -11.05
CA LEU A 535 -24.78 14.97 -11.79
C LEU A 535 -24.23 15.85 -12.92
N SER A 536 -23.08 16.50 -12.73
CA SER A 536 -22.46 17.36 -13.75
C SER A 536 -22.18 16.58 -15.04
N GLU A 537 -21.66 15.36 -14.92
CA GLU A 537 -21.35 14.49 -16.07
C GLU A 537 -22.63 13.96 -16.71
N VAL A 538 -23.65 13.63 -15.91
CA VAL A 538 -24.97 13.20 -16.42
C VAL A 538 -25.63 14.31 -17.24
N LEU A 539 -25.58 15.56 -16.77
CA LEU A 539 -26.09 16.72 -17.49
C LEU A 539 -25.37 16.92 -18.83
N LEU A 540 -24.03 16.85 -18.82
CA LEU A 540 -23.24 16.97 -20.05
C LEU A 540 -23.52 15.84 -21.04
N ALA A 541 -23.56 14.60 -20.57
CA ALA A 541 -23.87 13.45 -21.42
C ALA A 541 -25.27 13.56 -22.05
N THR A 542 -26.27 13.94 -21.24
CA THR A 542 -27.64 14.15 -21.71
C THR A 542 -27.71 15.29 -22.75
N MET A 543 -27.05 16.41 -22.48
CA MET A 543 -27.00 17.54 -23.42
C MET A 543 -26.29 17.17 -24.72
N ASN A 544 -25.20 16.41 -24.66
CA ASN A 544 -24.50 15.89 -25.84
C ASN A 544 -25.38 14.95 -26.67
N ILE A 545 -26.18 14.11 -26.02
CA ILE A 545 -27.18 13.26 -26.69
C ILE A 545 -28.18 14.13 -27.46
N LEU A 546 -28.81 15.09 -26.79
CA LEU A 546 -29.78 16.01 -27.42
C LEU A 546 -29.18 16.79 -28.59
N PHE A 547 -27.97 17.33 -28.40
CA PHE A 547 -27.26 18.08 -29.43
C PHE A 547 -26.89 17.22 -30.64
N THR A 548 -26.49 15.96 -30.41
CA THR A 548 -26.21 15.00 -31.48
C THR A 548 -27.47 14.67 -32.27
N GLN A 549 -28.60 14.49 -31.59
CA GLN A 549 -29.90 14.28 -32.25
C GLN A 549 -30.31 15.50 -33.09
N TYR A 550 -30.14 16.71 -32.55
CA TYR A 550 -30.40 17.97 -33.26
C TYR A 550 -29.54 18.11 -34.53
N LYS A 551 -28.23 17.86 -34.42
CA LYS A 551 -27.31 17.89 -35.57
C LYS A 551 -27.74 16.89 -36.65
N ARG A 552 -28.10 15.65 -36.27
CA ARG A 552 -28.59 14.64 -37.23
C ARG A 552 -29.88 15.09 -37.92
N LEU A 553 -30.81 15.71 -37.18
CA LEU A 553 -32.05 16.26 -37.74
C LEU A 553 -31.78 17.36 -38.78
N LYS A 554 -30.84 18.27 -38.51
CA LYS A 554 -30.45 19.33 -39.46
C LYS A 554 -29.65 18.79 -40.67
N CYS A 555 -28.76 17.82 -40.47
CA CYS A 555 -27.95 17.23 -41.54
C CYS A 555 -28.75 16.30 -42.48
N ALA A 556 -29.84 15.70 -42.03
CA ALA A 556 -30.73 14.88 -42.87
C ALA A 556 -31.64 15.70 -43.81
N SER A 557 -31.53 17.04 -43.78
CA SER A 557 -32.41 17.99 -44.48
C SER A 557 -31.99 18.47 -45.89
N PRO A 558 -30.97 17.94 -46.59
CA PRO A 558 -30.85 18.17 -48.02
C PRO A 558 -31.23 16.91 -48.82
N ALA A 559 -32.27 17.02 -49.67
CA ALA A 559 -32.51 16.21 -50.87
C ALA A 559 -33.68 15.19 -50.93
N THR A 560 -34.82 15.33 -50.25
CA THR A 560 -36.03 14.60 -50.69
C THR A 560 -37.36 15.33 -50.44
N PRO A 561 -38.21 15.58 -51.48
CA PRO A 561 -39.40 16.44 -51.34
C PRO A 561 -40.64 15.80 -50.68
N ALA A 562 -40.51 14.69 -49.95
CA ALA A 562 -41.65 13.83 -49.62
C ALA A 562 -41.86 13.53 -48.12
N ARG A 563 -41.23 14.28 -47.19
CA ARG A 563 -41.44 14.10 -45.74
C ARG A 563 -42.25 15.26 -45.15
N PRO A 564 -43.31 15.02 -44.35
CA PRO A 564 -44.13 16.10 -43.81
C PRO A 564 -43.31 17.03 -42.89
N THR A 565 -43.10 18.26 -43.36
CA THR A 565 -42.27 19.31 -42.75
C THR A 565 -42.62 19.60 -41.28
N ARG A 566 -43.91 19.50 -40.92
CA ARG A 566 -44.42 19.75 -39.57
C ARG A 566 -43.84 18.82 -38.50
N VAL A 567 -43.61 17.54 -38.82
CA VAL A 567 -43.10 16.56 -37.84
C VAL A 567 -41.63 16.83 -37.48
N ILE A 568 -40.88 17.44 -38.41
CA ILE A 568 -39.48 17.81 -38.20
C ILE A 568 -39.39 19.09 -37.38
N GLU A 569 -40.24 20.08 -37.67
CA GLU A 569 -40.35 21.33 -36.91
C GLU A 569 -40.79 21.09 -35.46
N ASP A 570 -41.78 20.23 -35.24
CA ASP A 570 -42.23 19.86 -33.89
C ASP A 570 -41.12 19.18 -33.08
N ARG A 571 -40.32 18.32 -33.72
CA ARG A 571 -39.20 17.62 -33.06
C ARG A 571 -38.01 18.54 -32.78
N ASP A 572 -37.72 19.48 -33.68
CA ASP A 572 -36.71 20.53 -33.46
C ASP A 572 -37.07 21.37 -32.23
N SER A 573 -38.34 21.79 -32.15
CA SER A 573 -38.90 22.52 -31.01
C SER A 573 -38.80 21.70 -29.71
N GLN A 574 -39.11 20.40 -29.77
CA GLN A 574 -39.03 19.49 -28.63
C GLN A 574 -37.59 19.34 -28.09
N LEU A 575 -36.59 19.13 -28.96
CA LEU A 575 -35.19 18.99 -28.55
C LEU A 575 -34.65 20.29 -27.93
N ARG A 576 -34.98 21.44 -28.52
CA ARG A 576 -34.64 22.76 -27.95
C ARG A 576 -35.33 22.97 -26.60
N SER A 577 -36.58 22.52 -26.45
CA SER A 577 -37.30 22.61 -25.18
C SER A 577 -36.67 21.74 -24.08
N GLN A 578 -36.23 20.53 -24.42
CA GLN A 578 -35.51 19.63 -23.53
C GLN A 578 -34.18 20.24 -23.05
N ALA A 579 -33.40 20.83 -23.97
CA ALA A 579 -32.16 21.52 -23.65
C ALA A 579 -32.38 22.70 -22.68
N ARG A 580 -33.41 23.52 -22.89
CA ARG A 580 -33.77 24.63 -21.99
C ARG A 580 -34.15 24.15 -20.59
N ALA A 581 -34.87 23.03 -20.50
CA ALA A 581 -35.24 22.44 -19.21
C ALA A 581 -33.99 22.00 -18.41
N LEU A 582 -33.00 21.40 -19.08
CA LEU A 582 -31.73 20.99 -18.46
C LEU A 582 -30.92 22.18 -17.94
N ILE A 583 -30.86 23.29 -18.70
CA ILE A 583 -30.14 24.50 -18.28
C ILE A 583 -30.83 25.18 -17.12
N THR A 584 -32.15 25.32 -17.19
CA THR A 584 -32.95 25.89 -16.09
C THR A 584 -32.72 25.09 -14.81
N PHE A 585 -32.75 23.76 -14.92
CA PHE A 585 -32.45 22.86 -13.81
C PHE A 585 -31.04 23.04 -13.26
N ALA A 586 -30.01 23.05 -14.11
CA ALA A 586 -28.62 23.26 -13.70
C ALA A 586 -28.41 24.61 -12.97
N GLY A 587 -29.13 25.67 -13.39
CA GLY A 587 -29.08 26.99 -12.76
C GLY A 587 -29.80 27.08 -11.40
N MET A 588 -30.77 26.21 -11.13
CA MET A 588 -31.57 26.23 -9.89
C MET A 588 -31.01 25.34 -8.78
N ILE A 589 -30.04 24.46 -9.09
CA ILE A 589 -29.47 23.55 -8.11
C ILE A 589 -28.50 24.31 -7.16
N PRO A 590 -28.64 24.15 -5.83
CA PRO A 590 -27.79 24.85 -4.84
C PRO A 590 -26.32 24.43 -4.86
N TYR A 591 -26.03 23.27 -5.44
CA TYR A 591 -24.67 22.82 -5.74
C TYR A 591 -24.23 23.51 -7.03
N ARG A 592 -23.28 24.45 -6.98
CA ARG A 592 -22.66 24.96 -8.20
C ARG A 592 -21.94 23.79 -8.88
N THR A 593 -22.55 23.25 -9.93
CA THR A 593 -21.85 22.49 -10.97
C THR A 593 -20.59 23.27 -11.37
N SER A 594 -19.52 22.57 -11.81
CA SER A 594 -18.29 23.25 -12.19
C SER A 594 -18.59 24.35 -13.21
N GLY A 595 -17.93 25.51 -13.10
CA GLY A 595 -18.18 26.64 -14.01
C GLY A 595 -18.05 26.24 -15.48
N ASP A 596 -17.16 25.29 -15.76
CA ASP A 596 -16.93 24.71 -17.07
C ASP A 596 -18.12 23.89 -17.59
N THR A 597 -18.79 23.11 -16.73
CA THR A 597 -19.99 22.34 -17.10
C THR A 597 -21.10 23.28 -17.55
N ASN A 598 -21.40 24.33 -16.78
CA ASN A 598 -22.45 25.29 -17.13
C ASN A 598 -22.13 26.05 -18.42
N ALA A 599 -20.88 26.48 -18.59
CA ALA A 599 -20.44 27.13 -19.83
C ALA A 599 -20.65 26.24 -21.06
N ARG A 600 -20.30 24.94 -20.96
CA ARG A 600 -20.51 23.97 -22.04
C ARG A 600 -21.98 23.69 -22.33
N LEU A 601 -22.83 23.59 -21.29
CA LEU A 601 -24.27 23.42 -21.46
C LEU A 601 -24.88 24.59 -22.23
N VAL A 602 -24.59 25.82 -21.81
CA VAL A 602 -25.06 27.05 -22.49
C VAL A 602 -24.50 27.13 -23.91
N GLN A 603 -23.22 26.82 -24.11
CA GLN A 603 -22.62 26.82 -25.45
C GLN A 603 -23.35 25.86 -26.41
N MET A 604 -23.69 24.66 -25.97
CA MET A 604 -24.42 23.69 -26.81
C MET A 604 -25.85 24.14 -27.09
N GLU A 605 -26.53 24.78 -26.13
CA GLU A 605 -27.89 25.30 -26.33
C GLU A 605 -27.92 26.49 -27.29
N VAL A 606 -26.95 27.40 -27.20
CA VAL A 606 -26.80 28.51 -28.16
C VAL A 606 -26.60 27.97 -29.58
N LEU A 607 -25.88 26.86 -29.76
CA LEU A 607 -25.74 26.20 -31.07
C LEU A 607 -27.01 25.47 -31.53
N MET A 608 -27.97 25.25 -30.64
CA MET A 608 -29.28 24.66 -30.95
C MET A 608 -30.35 25.71 -31.24
N ASN A 609 -30.17 26.97 -30.83
CA ASN A 609 -31.08 28.07 -31.13
C ASN A 609 -30.80 28.63 -32.52
#